data_AF-X1LU13-F1
#
_entry.id   AF-X1LU13-F1
#
_cell.length_a   1.000
_cell.length_b   1.000
_cell.length_c   1.000
_cell.angle_alpha   90.00
_cell.angle_beta   90.00
_cell.angle_gamma   90.00
#
_symmetry.space_group_name_H-M   'P 1'
#
loop_
_entity.id
_entity.type
_entity.pdbx_description
1 polymer ?
#
loop_
_entity_poly.entity_id
_entity_poly.type
_entity_poly.pdbx_seq_one_letter_code
_entity_poly.pdbx_strand_id
1 'polypeptide(L)' 'MSDQLTLEKIYSRVLNKEIEKKDALKLFESLINN' A
#
# COMPACT_ATOMS: atom_id res chain seq x y z
N MET A 1 0.68 -15.25 11.44
CA MET A 1 -0.20 -14.20 10.88
C MET A 1 0.23 -13.96 9.44
N SER A 2 -0.70 -13.87 8.49
CA SER A 2 -0.33 -13.56 7.10
C SER A 2 0.05 -12.07 7.01
N ASP A 3 1.32 -11.77 6.75
CA ASP A 3 1.84 -10.43 6.46
C ASP A 3 1.41 -9.94 5.06
N GLN A 4 0.19 -10.28 4.64
CA GLN A 4 -0.32 -9.88 3.35
C GLN A 4 -0.51 -8.36 3.36
N LEU A 5 0.15 -7.72 2.40
CA LEU A 5 0.00 -6.30 2.14
C LEU A 5 -1.40 -6.09 1.56
N THR A 6 -2.24 -5.33 2.26
CA THR A 6 -3.61 -5.03 1.82
C THR A 6 -3.72 -3.56 1.42
N LEU A 7 -4.75 -3.24 0.64
CA LEU A 7 -5.08 -1.86 0.27
C LEU A 7 -5.20 -0.97 1.51
N GLU A 8 -5.86 -1.47 2.56
CA GLU A 8 -6.06 -0.77 3.83
C GLU A 8 -4.73 -0.44 4.53
N LYS A 9 -3.79 -1.39 4.57
CA LYS A 9 -2.46 -1.17 5.16
C LYS A 9 -1.65 -0.13 4.38
N ILE A 10 -1.70 -0.17 3.04
CA ILE A 10 -1.02 0.83 2.21
C ILE A 10 -1.62 2.21 2.47
N TYR A 11 -2.95 2.31 2.52
CA TYR A 11 -3.64 3.56 2.80
C TYR A 11 -3.29 4.14 4.17
N SER A 12 -3.27 3.28 5.21
CA SER A 12 -2.85 3.68 6.56
C SER A 12 -1.42 4.25 6.57
N ARG A 13 -0.48 3.60 5.88
CA ARG A 13 0.90 4.10 5.75
C ARG A 13 1.00 5.44 5.03
N VAL A 14 0.15 5.70 4.03
CA VAL A 14 0.08 7.02 3.38
C VAL A 14 -0.45 8.09 4.34
N LEU A 15 -1.50 7.78 5.10
CA LEU A 15 -2.06 8.71 6.09
C LEU A 15 -1.04 9.06 7.18
N ASN A 16 -0.28 8.07 7.64
CA ASN A 16 0.79 8.25 8.62
C ASN A 16 2.06 8.89 8.03
N LYS A 17 2.09 9.20 6.72
CA LYS A 17 3.26 9.71 5.97
C LYS A 17 4.48 8.79 6.04
N GLU A 18 4.28 7.50 6.27
CA GLU A 18 5.33 6.47 6.28
C GLU A 18 5.81 6.14 4.85
N ILE A 19 4.94 6.34 3.86
CA ILE A 19 5.26 6.18 2.44
C ILE A 19 4.70 7.36 1.62
N GLU A 20 5.39 7.72 0.55
CA GLU A 20 4.91 8.76 -0.37
C GLU A 20 3.77 8.25 -1.25
N LYS A 21 2.88 9.17 -1.68
CA LYS A 21 1.74 8.84 -2.54
C LYS A 21 2.14 8.13 -3.84
N LYS A 22 3.30 8.50 -4.42
CA LYS A 22 3.85 7.88 -5.65
C LYS A 22 4.21 6.41 -5.45
N ASP A 23 4.73 6.06 -4.27
CA ASP A 23 5.15 4.70 -3.95
C ASP A 23 3.95 3.84 -3.57
N ALA A 24 2.98 4.43 -2.87
CA ALA A 24 1.68 3.81 -2.61
C ALA A 24 0.94 3.46 -3.90
N LEU A 25 0.98 4.32 -4.93
CA LEU A 25 0.36 4.05 -6.24
C LEU A 25 0.92 2.76 -6.87
N LYS A 26 2.24 2.59 -6.87
CA LYS A 26 2.89 1.36 -7.38
C LYS A 26 2.47 0.12 -6.59
N LEU A 27 2.34 0.24 -5.27
CA LEU A 27 1.88 -0.86 -4.41
C LEU A 27 0.42 -1.23 -4.70
N PHE A 28 -0.43 -0.24 -5.00
CA PHE A 28 -1.82 -0.49 -5.42
C PHE A 28 -1.88 -1.18 -6.79
N GLU A 29 -1.12 -0.70 -7.77
CA GLU A 29 -1.04 -1.33 -9.10
C GLU A 29 -0.52 -2.77 -9.02
N SER A 30 0.47 -3.02 -8.16
CA SER A 30 1.02 -4.37 -7.92
C SER A 30 0.02 -5.32 -7.25
N LEU A 31 -0.96 -4.80 -6.50
CA LEU A 31 -2.00 -5.64 -5.87
C LEU A 31 -3.15 -5.95 -6.82
N ILE A 32 -3.43 -5.08 -7.79
CA ILE A 32 -4.52 -5.25 -8.75
C ILE A 32 -4.11 -6.15 -9.92
N ASN A 33 -2.85 -6.06 -10.35
CA ASN A 33 -2.32 -6.81 -11.49
C ASN A 33 -1.78 -8.21 -11.13
N ASN A 34 -2.12 -8.73 -9.94
CA ASN A 34 -1.63 -10.00 -9.40
C ASN A 34 -2.77 -10.97 -9.15
#